data_AF-A0A6N7YTH6-F1
#
_entry.id   AF-A0A6N7YTH6-F1
#
_cell.length_a   1.000
_cell.length_b   1.000
_cell.length_c   1.000
_cell.angle_alpha   90.00
_cell.angle_beta   90.00
_cell.angle_gamma   90.00
#
_symmetry.space_group_name_H-M   'P 1'
#
loop_
_entity.id
_entity.type
_entity.pdbx_description
1 polymer ?
#
loop_
_entity_poly.entity_id
_entity_poly.type
_entity_poly.pdbx_seq_one_letter_code
_entity_poly.pdbx_strand_id
1 'polypeptide(L)'
;MPTFCRHGRLEERCPVCVAKAKKASGEAAPRRTSSAPRRPPRTASGGATRTRPGVVVRKEARAAEDGYANELVPGLRATADAARLAEELGFAVARVEELQLAAPGRYGEVARLAGEDREEAFWLAFQIAALGPLETDEPWATIDAVRTTWADGADPEPGELPLGPRAGIDRRRGAAATFAAYRAWAQRAGSQEAAFAGDAAWTPQRRFDRAFERLGLPGFGRSPRFELLVLVSRLGLVELEPWTLMYGTDATDPVVVAAKRVFGIGDAINLSRRSSELCAEAGVPAAALDLALRNFGQPATAPRLRAAATVGVDDEVRARVARVLGAAPAPEEPSDAAS
;
A
#
# COMPACT_ATOMS: atom_id res chain seq x y z
N MET A 1 -14.63 -34.29 -11.10
CA MET A 1 -14.57 -32.87 -11.51
C MET A 1 -13.34 -32.24 -10.87
N PRO A 2 -12.60 -31.36 -11.57
CA PRO A 2 -11.45 -30.69 -10.97
C PRO A 2 -11.93 -29.79 -9.83
N THR A 3 -11.51 -30.08 -8.59
CA THR A 3 -11.80 -29.23 -7.43
C THR A 3 -10.81 -28.08 -7.38
N PHE A 4 -11.35 -26.86 -7.39
CA PHE A 4 -10.58 -25.65 -7.14
C PHE A 4 -10.56 -25.38 -5.64
N CYS A 5 -9.36 -25.22 -5.09
CA CYS A 5 -9.22 -24.81 -3.70
C CYS A 5 -9.58 -23.34 -3.52
N ARG A 6 -9.76 -22.91 -2.27
CA ARG A 6 -9.94 -21.49 -1.90
C ARG A 6 -8.78 -20.57 -2.34
N HIS A 7 -7.66 -21.11 -2.80
CA HIS A 7 -6.54 -20.32 -3.34
C HIS A 7 -6.69 -20.01 -4.85
N GLY A 8 -7.81 -20.38 -5.48
CA GLY A 8 -8.11 -20.08 -6.88
C GLY A 8 -7.33 -20.93 -7.89
N ARG A 9 -6.81 -22.08 -7.45
CA ARG A 9 -6.08 -23.07 -8.27
C ARG A 9 -6.68 -24.45 -8.08
N LEU A 10 -6.47 -25.34 -9.05
CA LEU A 10 -6.73 -26.77 -8.87
C LEU A 10 -5.99 -27.26 -7.62
N GLU A 11 -6.67 -28.00 -6.75
CA GLU A 11 -6.13 -28.48 -5.46
C GLU A 11 -4.78 -29.17 -5.63
N GLU A 12 -4.68 -30.04 -6.62
CA GLU A 12 -3.48 -30.82 -6.98
C GLU A 12 -2.30 -29.98 -7.52
N ARG A 13 -2.54 -28.73 -7.96
CA ARG A 13 -1.50 -27.82 -8.48
C ARG A 13 -1.26 -26.60 -7.60
N CYS A 14 -2.02 -26.44 -6.52
CA CYS A 14 -1.85 -25.31 -5.64
C CYS A 14 -0.63 -25.53 -4.74
N PRO A 15 0.45 -24.74 -4.83
CA PRO A 15 1.64 -24.95 -4.01
C PRO A 15 1.36 -24.86 -2.50
N VAL A 16 0.31 -24.13 -2.09
CA VAL A 16 -0.14 -24.03 -0.70
C VAL A 16 -0.85 -25.32 -0.26
N CYS A 17 -1.83 -25.80 -1.02
CA CYS A 17 -2.55 -27.03 -0.69
C CYS A 17 -1.64 -28.26 -0.76
N VAL A 18 -0.75 -28.32 -1.75
CA VAL A 18 0.22 -29.42 -1.91
C VAL A 18 1.23 -29.43 -0.76
N ALA A 19 1.72 -28.27 -0.33
CA ALA A 19 2.60 -28.20 0.85
C ALA A 19 1.87 -28.63 2.13
N LYS A 20 0.59 -28.24 2.31
CA LYS A 20 -0.24 -28.67 3.44
C LYS A 20 -0.46 -30.19 3.44
N ALA A 21 -0.78 -30.77 2.27
CA ALA A 21 -0.93 -32.20 2.11
C ALA A 21 0.36 -32.96 2.45
N LYS A 22 1.53 -32.45 2.00
CA LYS A 22 2.85 -33.04 2.33
C LYS A 22 3.22 -32.91 3.80
N LYS A 23 2.89 -31.78 4.44
CA LYS A 23 3.12 -31.57 5.87
C LYS A 23 2.20 -32.46 6.72
N ALA A 24 0.96 -32.69 6.27
CA ALA A 24 0.01 -33.58 6.92
C ALA A 24 0.34 -35.07 6.70
N SER A 25 0.95 -35.44 5.57
CA SER A 25 1.36 -36.82 5.28
C SER A 25 2.68 -37.23 5.96
N GLY A 26 3.37 -36.31 6.64
CA GLY A 26 4.63 -36.59 7.34
C GLY A 26 5.80 -36.96 6.41
N GLU A 27 5.65 -36.72 5.11
CA GLU A 27 6.59 -37.22 4.10
C GLU A 27 7.74 -36.22 3.93
N ALA A 28 8.89 -36.53 4.52
CA ALA A 28 10.09 -35.70 4.41
C ALA A 28 10.53 -35.58 2.95
N ALA A 29 10.75 -34.35 2.49
CA ALA A 29 11.21 -34.08 1.13
C ALA A 29 12.60 -34.70 0.89
N PRO A 30 12.82 -35.44 -0.22
CA PRO A 30 14.15 -35.92 -0.55
C PRO A 30 15.08 -34.74 -0.84
N ARG A 31 16.24 -34.74 -0.18
CA ARG A 31 17.34 -33.80 -0.39
C ARG A 31 17.79 -33.91 -1.85
N ARG A 32 17.52 -32.87 -2.66
CA ARG A 32 18.01 -32.81 -4.04
C ARG A 32 19.51 -32.53 -4.05
N THR A 33 20.32 -33.57 -4.24
CA THR A 33 21.70 -33.46 -4.70
C THR A 33 21.70 -33.30 -6.21
N SER A 34 21.87 -32.07 -6.72
CA SER A 34 22.08 -31.83 -8.16
C SER A 34 23.56 -31.58 -8.44
N SER A 35 24.30 -32.67 -8.66
CA SER A 35 25.57 -32.65 -9.39
C SER A 35 25.28 -32.99 -10.85
N ALA A 36 25.23 -31.98 -11.72
CA ALA A 36 25.20 -32.17 -13.17
C ALA A 36 26.39 -31.43 -13.80
N PRO A 37 27.07 -32.03 -14.80
CA PRO A 37 28.36 -31.56 -15.29
C PRO A 37 28.25 -30.33 -16.20
N ARG A 38 29.24 -29.44 -16.09
CA ARG A 38 29.43 -28.26 -16.95
C ARG A 38 29.76 -28.69 -18.38
N ARG A 39 29.00 -28.16 -19.35
CA ARG A 39 29.29 -28.24 -20.79
C ARG A 39 30.21 -27.08 -21.19
N PRO A 40 31.23 -27.26 -22.04
CA PRO A 40 32.19 -26.21 -22.38
C PRO A 40 31.59 -25.16 -23.33
N PRO A 41 32.11 -23.92 -23.32
CA PRO A 41 31.59 -22.83 -24.14
C PRO A 41 32.06 -22.98 -25.59
N ARG A 42 31.11 -22.82 -26.54
CA ARG A 42 31.43 -22.61 -27.96
C ARG A 42 31.64 -21.11 -28.17
N THR A 43 32.82 -20.77 -28.69
CA THR A 43 33.14 -19.46 -29.24
C THR A 43 32.33 -19.23 -30.51
N ALA A 44 31.64 -18.09 -30.59
CA ALA A 44 31.10 -17.57 -31.83
C ALA A 44 31.25 -16.05 -31.85
N SER A 45 31.72 -15.60 -33.01
CA SER A 45 32.22 -14.29 -33.40
C SER A 45 31.19 -13.16 -33.34
N GLY A 46 31.71 -11.94 -33.26
CA GLY A 46 30.98 -10.69 -33.10
C GLY A 46 29.92 -10.41 -34.17
N GLY A 47 28.81 -9.86 -33.68
CA GLY A 47 27.80 -9.17 -34.45
C GLY A 47 27.17 -8.12 -33.54
N ALA A 48 27.49 -6.85 -33.77
CA ALA A 48 26.94 -5.71 -33.05
C ALA A 48 25.42 -5.71 -33.18
N THR A 49 24.72 -6.09 -32.11
CA THR A 49 23.27 -6.09 -32.02
C THR A 49 22.86 -5.10 -30.94
N ARG A 50 22.05 -4.11 -31.36
CA ARG A 50 21.41 -3.11 -30.50
C ARG A 50 20.84 -3.77 -29.24
N THR A 51 21.40 -3.40 -28.09
CA THR A 51 20.97 -3.83 -26.76
C THR A 51 19.53 -3.39 -26.54
N ARG A 52 18.60 -4.34 -26.60
CA ARG A 52 17.27 -4.16 -26.00
C ARG A 52 17.48 -3.88 -24.50
N PRO A 53 16.73 -2.96 -23.87
CA PRO A 53 16.86 -2.73 -22.44
C PRO A 53 16.59 -4.08 -21.73
N GLY A 54 17.62 -4.59 -21.07
CA GLY A 54 17.57 -5.89 -20.41
C GLY A 54 16.60 -5.86 -19.22
N VAL A 55 15.97 -7.01 -18.95
CA VAL A 55 15.19 -7.20 -17.73
C VAL A 55 16.13 -7.07 -16.53
N VAL A 56 15.99 -6.00 -15.74
CA VAL A 56 16.75 -5.82 -14.50
C VAL A 56 16.06 -6.61 -13.39
N VAL A 57 16.65 -7.74 -13.01
CA VAL A 57 16.19 -8.54 -11.87
C VAL A 57 16.82 -7.95 -10.61
N ARG A 58 16.03 -7.23 -9.80
CA ARG A 58 16.47 -6.78 -8.49
C ARG A 58 16.25 -7.91 -7.47
N LYS A 59 17.33 -8.39 -6.87
CA LYS A 59 17.25 -9.32 -5.74
C LYS A 59 16.89 -8.53 -4.48
N GLU A 60 15.68 -8.71 -3.98
CA GLU A 60 15.25 -8.10 -2.73
C GLU A 60 15.73 -8.94 -1.53
N ALA A 61 16.22 -8.26 -0.50
CA ALA A 61 16.56 -8.91 0.76
C ALA A 61 15.29 -9.48 1.41
N ARG A 62 15.37 -10.73 1.88
CA ARG A 62 14.31 -11.42 2.63
C ARG A 62 14.94 -12.01 3.88
N ALA A 63 14.12 -12.15 4.93
CA ALA A 63 14.54 -12.92 6.09
C ALA A 63 14.79 -14.39 5.70
N ALA A 64 15.63 -15.07 6.49
CA ALA A 64 15.88 -16.48 6.30
C ALA A 64 14.59 -17.28 6.49
N GLU A 65 14.34 -18.26 5.61
CA GLU A 65 13.17 -19.12 5.73
C GLU A 65 13.29 -20.00 6.99
N ASP A 66 12.26 -20.01 7.82
CA ASP A 66 12.22 -20.71 9.12
C ASP A 66 11.08 -21.73 9.19
N GLY A 67 10.47 -22.04 8.04
CA GLY A 67 9.31 -22.94 7.95
C GLY A 67 7.97 -22.27 8.22
N TYR A 68 7.94 -20.94 8.40
CA TYR A 68 6.72 -20.16 8.52
C TYR A 68 5.78 -20.37 7.33
N ALA A 69 4.49 -20.54 7.65
CA ALA A 69 3.41 -20.61 6.67
C ALA A 69 2.13 -20.08 7.31
N ASN A 70 1.44 -19.19 6.61
CA ASN A 70 0.14 -18.68 7.00
C ASN A 70 -0.78 -18.58 5.77
N GLU A 71 -2.05 -18.95 5.94
CA GLU A 71 -3.00 -19.07 4.83
C GLU A 71 -3.46 -17.69 4.29
N LEU A 72 -3.43 -16.64 5.12
CA LEU A 72 -3.77 -15.26 4.76
C LEU A 72 -2.63 -14.59 3.99
N VAL A 73 -1.37 -14.93 4.29
CA VAL A 73 -0.16 -14.36 3.69
C VAL A 73 0.78 -15.44 3.13
N PRO A 74 0.33 -16.28 2.18
CA PRO A 74 1.06 -17.47 1.75
C PRO A 74 2.33 -17.17 0.94
N GLY A 75 2.60 -15.90 0.64
CA GLY A 75 3.83 -15.45 0.02
C GLY A 75 4.97 -15.20 1.03
N LEU A 76 4.65 -15.01 2.32
CA LEU A 76 5.65 -14.90 3.38
C LEU A 76 6.20 -16.28 3.77
N ARG A 77 7.51 -16.33 4.05
CA ARG A 77 8.28 -17.57 4.29
C ARG A 77 9.09 -17.55 5.59
N ALA A 78 9.02 -16.45 6.32
CA ALA A 78 9.77 -16.22 7.54
C ALA A 78 8.88 -15.55 8.58
N THR A 79 8.96 -16.00 9.83
CA THR A 79 8.25 -15.40 10.97
C THR A 79 8.64 -13.93 11.15
N ALA A 80 9.90 -13.59 10.88
CA ALA A 80 10.38 -12.21 10.92
C ALA A 80 9.70 -11.28 9.89
N ASP A 81 9.38 -11.78 8.69
CA ASP A 81 8.63 -10.98 7.71
C ASP A 81 7.17 -10.79 8.15
N ALA A 82 6.57 -11.81 8.78
CA ALA A 82 5.22 -11.71 9.32
C ALA A 82 5.14 -10.75 10.51
N ALA A 83 6.13 -10.78 11.41
CA ALA A 83 6.26 -9.82 12.50
C ALA A 83 6.44 -8.39 11.98
N ARG A 84 7.27 -8.19 10.93
CA ARG A 84 7.40 -6.88 10.28
C ARG A 84 6.09 -6.40 9.68
N LEU A 85 5.34 -7.28 8.98
CA LEU A 85 4.03 -6.90 8.44
C LEU A 85 3.04 -6.50 9.55
N ALA A 86 3.06 -7.20 10.68
CA ALA A 86 2.24 -6.85 11.84
C ALA A 86 2.62 -5.48 12.42
N GLU A 87 3.91 -5.17 12.50
CA GLU A 87 4.41 -3.87 12.95
C GLU A 87 3.98 -2.74 12.01
N GLU A 88 4.12 -2.92 10.69
CA GLU A 88 3.71 -1.92 9.71
C GLU A 88 2.18 -1.71 9.69
N LEU A 89 1.39 -2.76 9.93
CA LEU A 89 -0.06 -2.65 10.10
C LEU A 89 -0.41 -1.89 11.39
N GLY A 90 0.24 -2.20 12.51
CA GLY A 90 0.05 -1.47 13.77
C GLY A 90 0.34 0.03 13.63
N PHE A 91 1.41 0.39 12.91
CA PHE A 91 1.71 1.79 12.59
C PHE A 91 0.66 2.42 11.68
N ALA A 92 0.29 1.76 10.58
CA ALA A 92 -0.61 2.35 9.61
C ALA A 92 -2.03 2.52 10.16
N VAL A 93 -2.48 1.64 11.07
CA VAL A 93 -3.75 1.80 11.79
C VAL A 93 -3.68 3.01 12.73
N ALA A 94 -2.63 3.12 13.55
CA ALA A 94 -2.44 4.27 14.43
C ALA A 94 -2.46 5.59 13.66
N ARG A 95 -1.83 5.65 12.48
CA ARG A 95 -1.88 6.83 11.61
C ARG A 95 -3.30 7.13 11.11
N VAL A 96 -4.05 6.13 10.68
CA VAL A 96 -5.44 6.32 10.21
C VAL A 96 -6.32 6.86 11.33
N GLU A 97 -6.13 6.40 12.55
CA GLU A 97 -6.82 6.91 13.74
C GLU A 97 -6.37 8.33 14.11
N GLU A 98 -5.07 8.62 14.03
CA GLU A 98 -4.51 9.96 14.25
C GLU A 98 -5.14 10.99 13.29
N LEU A 99 -5.30 10.65 12.01
CA LEU A 99 -5.99 11.51 11.04
C LEU A 99 -7.43 11.82 11.43
N GLN A 100 -8.12 10.89 12.09
CA GLN A 100 -9.52 11.05 12.45
C GLN A 100 -9.71 11.77 13.81
N LEU A 101 -8.81 11.53 14.76
CA LEU A 101 -8.97 11.98 16.15
C LEU A 101 -8.12 13.21 16.48
N ALA A 102 -6.92 13.33 15.89
CA ALA A 102 -5.95 14.36 16.23
C ALA A 102 -5.00 14.65 15.05
N ALA A 103 -5.58 15.05 13.91
CA ALA A 103 -4.84 15.23 12.66
C ALA A 103 -3.67 16.24 12.81
N PRO A 104 -2.41 15.85 12.55
CA PRO A 104 -1.26 16.70 12.81
C PRO A 104 -0.99 17.67 11.65
N GLY A 105 -0.39 18.82 11.96
CA GLY A 105 0.12 19.76 10.96
C GLY A 105 -0.92 20.16 9.91
N ARG A 106 -0.58 20.01 8.62
CA ARG A 106 -1.49 20.38 7.51
C ARG A 106 -2.70 19.47 7.39
N TYR A 107 -2.68 18.26 7.95
CA TYR A 107 -3.89 17.45 8.06
C TYR A 107 -4.90 18.10 9.02
N GLY A 108 -4.42 18.62 10.16
CA GLY A 108 -5.27 19.38 11.10
C GLY A 108 -5.83 20.67 10.49
N GLU A 109 -5.05 21.34 9.63
CA GLU A 109 -5.55 22.50 8.89
C GLU A 109 -6.65 22.15 7.90
N VAL A 110 -6.54 21.02 7.19
CA VAL A 110 -7.64 20.50 6.34
C VAL A 110 -8.90 20.25 7.18
N ALA A 111 -8.77 19.58 8.33
CA ALA A 111 -9.92 19.30 9.21
C ALA A 111 -10.58 20.59 9.73
N ARG A 112 -9.77 21.61 10.07
CA ARG A 112 -10.28 22.93 10.46
C ARG A 112 -11.01 23.62 9.30
N LEU A 113 -10.39 23.66 8.11
CA LEU A 113 -11.01 24.24 6.91
C LEU A 113 -12.29 23.52 6.53
N ALA A 114 -12.43 22.21 6.77
CA ALA A 114 -13.65 21.48 6.45
C ALA A 114 -14.91 22.03 7.16
N GLY A 115 -14.73 22.72 8.30
CA GLY A 115 -15.80 23.42 9.02
C GLY A 115 -15.98 24.90 8.65
N GLU A 116 -15.06 25.48 7.87
CA GLU A 116 -15.03 26.90 7.51
C GLU A 116 -15.26 27.11 6.01
N ASP A 117 -14.45 26.46 5.18
CA ASP A 117 -14.49 26.47 3.71
C ASP A 117 -14.09 25.10 3.18
N ARG A 118 -15.09 24.35 2.72
CA ARG A 118 -14.90 22.98 2.24
C ARG A 118 -14.09 22.91 0.95
N GLU A 119 -14.21 23.91 0.07
CA GLU A 119 -13.45 23.91 -1.19
C GLU A 119 -11.96 24.14 -0.92
N GLU A 120 -11.61 25.01 0.02
CA GLU A 120 -10.22 25.15 0.47
C GLU A 120 -9.70 23.88 1.16
N ALA A 121 -10.55 23.20 1.93
CA ALA A 121 -10.19 21.93 2.57
C ALA A 121 -9.88 20.83 1.55
N PHE A 122 -10.73 20.64 0.53
CA PHE A 122 -10.46 19.67 -0.55
C PHE A 122 -9.21 20.02 -1.31
N TRP A 123 -9.01 21.31 -1.58
CA TRP A 123 -7.86 21.77 -2.34
C TRP A 123 -6.55 21.52 -1.59
N LEU A 124 -6.50 21.83 -0.30
CA LEU A 124 -5.34 21.53 0.53
C LEU A 124 -5.10 20.02 0.65
N ALA A 125 -6.16 19.21 0.82
CA ALA A 125 -6.04 17.74 0.84
C ALA A 125 -5.44 17.19 -0.46
N PHE A 126 -5.88 17.72 -1.62
CA PHE A 126 -5.34 17.36 -2.92
C PHE A 126 -3.87 17.75 -3.06
N GLN A 127 -3.49 18.97 -2.67
CA GLN A 127 -2.10 19.43 -2.67
C GLN A 127 -1.20 18.54 -1.82
N ILE A 128 -1.65 18.14 -0.62
CA ILE A 128 -0.92 17.21 0.24
C ILE A 128 -0.73 15.86 -0.44
N ALA A 129 -1.77 15.28 -1.05
CA ALA A 129 -1.66 14.00 -1.74
C ALA A 129 -0.79 14.07 -3.00
N ALA A 130 -0.85 15.18 -3.76
CA ALA A 130 -0.09 15.39 -4.97
C ALA A 130 1.40 15.63 -4.71
N LEU A 131 1.74 16.45 -3.72
CA LEU A 131 3.13 16.80 -3.39
C LEU A 131 3.78 15.78 -2.45
N GLY A 132 2.98 15.15 -1.58
CA GLY A 132 3.40 14.18 -0.57
C GLY A 132 4.22 14.83 0.56
N PRO A 133 3.94 14.55 1.85
CA PRO A 133 4.82 14.98 2.92
C PRO A 133 6.23 14.40 2.77
N LEU A 134 7.24 15.17 3.19
CA LEU A 134 8.63 14.72 3.23
C LEU A 134 8.86 13.80 4.43
N GLU A 135 9.84 12.90 4.30
CA GLU A 135 10.32 12.06 5.41
C GLU A 135 11.54 12.71 6.07
N THR A 136 11.32 13.92 6.58
CA THR A 136 12.31 14.77 7.27
C THR A 136 11.65 15.40 8.50
N ASP A 137 12.40 16.19 9.28
CA ASP A 137 11.86 16.94 10.41
C ASP A 137 10.92 18.08 9.98
N GLU A 138 10.89 18.43 8.69
CA GLU A 138 10.01 19.43 8.09
C GLU A 138 9.11 18.79 7.02
N PRO A 139 8.15 17.93 7.41
CA PRO A 139 7.35 17.14 6.47
C PRO A 139 6.53 17.99 5.50
N TRP A 140 6.25 19.25 5.86
CA TRP A 140 5.39 20.16 5.09
C TRP A 140 6.15 21.16 4.23
N ALA A 141 7.48 21.19 4.28
CA ALA A 141 8.28 22.28 3.70
C ALA A 141 7.93 22.61 2.24
N THR A 142 7.85 21.59 1.38
CA THR A 142 7.47 21.81 -0.03
C THR A 142 6.04 22.28 -0.18
N ILE A 143 5.09 21.68 0.56
CA ILE A 143 3.67 22.06 0.50
C ILE A 143 3.51 23.52 0.95
N ASP A 144 4.18 23.91 2.03
CA ASP A 144 4.11 25.25 2.58
C ASP A 144 4.70 26.31 1.64
N ALA A 145 5.77 25.94 0.93
CA ALA A 145 6.44 26.84 0.00
C ALA A 145 5.61 27.15 -1.26
N VAL A 146 4.77 26.23 -1.72
CA VAL A 146 4.08 26.37 -3.02
C VAL A 146 2.57 26.24 -2.97
N ARG A 147 1.98 26.04 -1.78
CA ARG A 147 0.53 25.92 -1.66
C ARG A 147 -0.17 27.16 -2.15
N THR A 148 -1.27 26.93 -2.84
CA THR A 148 -2.19 27.98 -3.31
C THR A 148 -3.57 27.76 -2.70
N THR A 149 -4.46 28.73 -2.85
CA THR A 149 -5.87 28.59 -2.48
C THR A 149 -6.70 28.10 -3.66
N TRP A 150 -7.88 27.56 -3.36
CA TRP A 150 -8.86 27.25 -4.38
C TRP A 150 -9.36 28.53 -5.05
N ALA A 151 -9.68 29.55 -4.25
CA ALA A 151 -10.23 30.83 -4.67
C ALA A 151 -9.33 31.61 -5.64
N ASP A 152 -8.00 31.58 -5.44
CA ASP A 152 -7.05 32.29 -6.30
C ASP A 152 -6.91 31.65 -7.69
N GLY A 153 -7.31 30.39 -7.84
CA GLY A 153 -7.24 29.66 -9.12
C GLY A 153 -5.82 29.32 -9.60
N ALA A 154 -4.77 29.67 -8.85
CA ALA A 154 -3.38 29.42 -9.22
C ALA A 154 -2.95 27.97 -8.92
N ASP A 155 -2.18 27.34 -9.81
CA ASP A 155 -1.67 25.99 -9.60
C ASP A 155 -0.33 26.00 -8.84
N PRO A 156 -0.08 25.06 -7.91
CA PRO A 156 1.20 24.90 -7.24
C PRO A 156 2.32 24.51 -8.20
N GLU A 157 3.46 25.18 -8.08
CA GLU A 157 4.63 24.97 -8.92
C GLU A 157 5.85 24.59 -8.06
N PRO A 158 6.02 23.31 -7.68
CA PRO A 158 7.13 22.86 -6.84
C PRO A 158 8.50 23.03 -7.49
N GLY A 159 8.60 23.19 -8.81
CA GLY A 159 9.88 23.28 -9.52
C GLY A 159 10.81 22.11 -9.17
N GLU A 160 11.97 22.42 -8.59
CA GLU A 160 12.96 21.43 -8.16
C GLU A 160 12.79 20.95 -6.71
N LEU A 161 11.91 21.58 -5.92
CA LEU A 161 11.70 21.25 -4.50
C LEU A 161 11.39 19.76 -4.30
N PRO A 162 11.92 19.12 -3.25
CA PRO A 162 11.74 17.69 -3.03
C PRO A 162 10.26 17.33 -2.90
N LEU A 163 9.88 16.16 -3.41
CA LEU A 163 8.53 15.63 -3.27
C LEU A 163 8.54 14.44 -2.31
N GLY A 164 7.41 14.21 -1.64
CA GLY A 164 7.24 13.07 -0.77
C GLY A 164 7.37 11.73 -1.52
N PRO A 165 7.72 10.64 -0.82
CA PRO A 165 7.94 9.33 -1.43
C PRO A 165 6.67 8.66 -1.99
N ARG A 166 5.51 9.28 -1.77
CA ARG A 166 4.18 8.87 -2.26
C ARG A 166 3.51 9.94 -3.13
N ALA A 167 4.25 10.98 -3.54
CA ALA A 167 3.75 12.07 -4.36
C ALA A 167 3.22 11.59 -5.73
N GLY A 168 2.24 12.32 -6.25
CA GLY A 168 1.51 11.99 -7.47
C GLY A 168 1.80 12.89 -8.67
N ILE A 169 2.99 13.49 -8.73
CA ILE A 169 3.37 14.41 -9.79
C ILE A 169 4.43 13.77 -10.69
N ASP A 170 4.12 13.68 -11.99
CA ASP A 170 5.12 13.33 -13.01
C ASP A 170 5.88 14.60 -13.41
N ARG A 171 7.05 14.82 -12.81
CA ARG A 171 7.91 15.97 -13.12
C ARG A 171 8.26 16.08 -14.60
N ARG A 172 8.27 14.99 -15.37
CA ARG A 172 8.56 15.03 -16.81
C ARG A 172 7.45 15.68 -17.63
N ARG A 173 6.22 15.69 -17.09
CA ARG A 173 5.04 16.28 -17.73
C ARG A 173 4.68 17.65 -17.14
N GLY A 174 5.40 18.09 -16.10
CA GLY A 174 5.13 19.33 -15.36
C GLY A 174 4.06 19.12 -14.28
N ALA A 175 4.24 19.76 -13.12
CA ALA A 175 3.32 19.65 -11.98
C ALA A 175 1.96 20.28 -12.28
N ALA A 176 1.94 21.43 -12.96
CA ALA A 176 0.73 22.14 -13.34
C ALA A 176 -0.27 21.28 -14.11
N ALA A 177 0.18 20.33 -14.94
CA ALA A 177 -0.72 19.49 -15.72
C ALA A 177 -1.65 18.64 -14.81
N THR A 178 -1.15 18.16 -13.67
CA THR A 178 -1.94 17.39 -12.71
C THR A 178 -2.94 18.28 -11.96
N PHE A 179 -2.51 19.47 -11.53
CA PHE A 179 -3.36 20.43 -10.83
C PHE A 179 -4.47 21.01 -11.71
N ALA A 180 -4.13 21.45 -12.93
CA ALA A 180 -5.11 21.91 -13.92
C ALA A 180 -6.13 20.82 -14.26
N ALA A 181 -5.69 19.56 -14.40
CA ALA A 181 -6.59 18.43 -14.66
C ALA A 181 -7.55 18.17 -13.50
N TYR A 182 -7.09 18.30 -12.25
CA TYR A 182 -7.93 18.20 -11.06
C TYR A 182 -8.96 19.33 -10.99
N ARG A 183 -8.55 20.58 -11.22
CA ARG A 183 -9.48 21.73 -11.25
C ARG A 183 -10.56 21.52 -12.30
N ALA A 184 -10.18 21.16 -13.52
CA ALA A 184 -11.12 20.88 -14.59
C ALA A 184 -12.08 19.72 -14.24
N TRP A 185 -11.59 18.71 -13.52
CA TRP A 185 -12.43 17.61 -13.03
C TRP A 185 -13.47 18.08 -12.00
N ALA A 186 -13.06 18.86 -11.00
CA ALA A 186 -13.95 19.40 -9.98
C ALA A 186 -14.97 20.39 -10.57
N GLN A 187 -14.53 21.31 -11.43
CA GLN A 187 -15.38 22.30 -12.09
C GLN A 187 -16.47 21.65 -12.95
N ARG A 188 -16.19 20.53 -13.62
CA ARG A 188 -17.21 19.77 -14.38
C ARG A 188 -18.34 19.24 -13.49
N ALA A 189 -18.09 19.03 -12.20
CA ALA A 189 -19.09 18.61 -11.23
C ALA A 189 -19.76 19.81 -10.50
N GLY A 190 -19.29 21.04 -10.74
CA GLY A 190 -19.75 22.26 -10.09
C GLY A 190 -18.97 22.63 -8.82
N SER A 191 -18.41 21.66 -8.11
CA SER A 191 -17.54 21.86 -6.94
C SER A 191 -16.66 20.64 -6.69
N GLN A 192 -15.61 20.78 -5.87
CA GLN A 192 -14.81 19.63 -5.44
C GLN A 192 -15.66 18.66 -4.62
N GLU A 193 -16.48 19.18 -3.71
CA GLU A 193 -17.38 18.36 -2.90
C GLU A 193 -18.30 17.49 -3.77
N ALA A 194 -18.98 18.08 -4.75
CA ALA A 194 -19.87 17.37 -5.64
C ALA A 194 -19.13 16.31 -6.48
N ALA A 195 -17.88 16.60 -6.88
CA ALA A 195 -17.05 15.69 -7.66
C ALA A 195 -16.72 14.39 -6.88
N PHE A 196 -16.43 14.51 -5.58
CA PHE A 196 -16.19 13.36 -4.71
C PHE A 196 -17.47 12.68 -4.23
N ALA A 197 -18.50 13.45 -3.84
CA ALA A 197 -19.76 12.92 -3.30
C ALA A 197 -20.52 12.10 -4.36
N GLY A 198 -20.54 12.56 -5.60
CA GLY A 198 -21.24 11.90 -6.69
C GLY A 198 -22.75 11.83 -6.45
N ASP A 199 -23.35 10.68 -6.76
CA ASP A 199 -24.79 10.46 -6.59
C ASP A 199 -25.11 10.14 -5.12
N ALA A 200 -26.17 10.75 -4.58
CA ALA A 200 -26.63 10.54 -3.21
C ALA A 200 -27.02 9.08 -2.91
N ALA A 201 -27.44 8.31 -3.92
CA ALA A 201 -27.79 6.90 -3.78
C ALA A 201 -26.58 5.96 -3.72
N TRP A 202 -25.35 6.46 -3.90
CA TRP A 202 -24.16 5.63 -3.81
C TRP A 202 -23.81 5.28 -2.38
N THR A 203 -23.48 4.00 -2.16
CA THR A 203 -22.84 3.57 -0.92
C THR A 203 -21.43 4.18 -0.80
N PRO A 204 -20.87 4.30 0.41
CA PRO A 204 -19.51 4.81 0.61
C PRO A 204 -18.44 4.06 -0.19
N GLN A 205 -18.59 2.74 -0.36
CA GLN A 205 -17.68 1.90 -1.17
C GLN A 205 -17.80 2.24 -2.65
N ARG A 206 -19.03 2.36 -3.18
CA ARG A 206 -19.25 2.72 -4.58
C ARG A 206 -18.74 4.13 -4.88
N ARG A 207 -18.92 5.06 -3.93
CA ARG A 207 -18.39 6.41 -4.02
C ARG A 207 -16.86 6.42 -4.06
N PHE A 208 -16.22 5.64 -3.19
CA PHE A 208 -14.77 5.42 -3.22
C PHE A 208 -14.29 4.91 -4.58
N ASP A 209 -14.93 3.86 -5.13
CA ASP A 209 -14.54 3.29 -6.41
C ASP A 209 -14.65 4.31 -7.55
N ARG A 210 -15.77 5.04 -7.61
CA ARG A 210 -16.01 6.04 -8.65
C ARG A 210 -15.11 7.25 -8.54
N ALA A 211 -14.84 7.73 -7.33
CA ALA A 211 -13.90 8.81 -7.11
C ALA A 211 -12.48 8.39 -7.55
N PHE A 212 -12.05 7.18 -7.19
CA PHE A 212 -10.74 6.65 -7.57
C PHE A 212 -10.56 6.52 -9.10
N GLU A 213 -11.58 6.00 -9.79
CA GLU A 213 -11.61 5.91 -11.26
C GLU A 213 -11.50 7.30 -11.91
N ARG A 214 -12.30 8.26 -11.45
CA ARG A 214 -12.38 9.61 -12.01
C ARG A 214 -11.14 10.46 -11.74
N LEU A 215 -10.42 10.18 -10.65
CA LEU A 215 -9.14 10.81 -10.32
C LEU A 215 -7.96 10.22 -11.11
N GLY A 216 -8.19 9.46 -12.18
CA GLY A 216 -7.17 8.99 -13.12
C GLY A 216 -6.53 10.11 -13.95
N LEU A 217 -6.04 11.16 -13.29
CA LEU A 217 -5.44 12.34 -13.89
C LEU A 217 -4.01 12.04 -14.39
N PRO A 218 -3.48 12.82 -15.35
CA PRO A 218 -2.09 12.68 -15.79
C PRO A 218 -1.11 12.80 -14.61
N GLY A 219 -0.21 11.83 -14.46
CA GLY A 219 0.79 11.79 -13.37
C GLY A 219 0.24 11.30 -12.01
N PHE A 220 -1.07 11.38 -11.79
CA PHE A 220 -1.71 11.03 -10.52
C PHE A 220 -1.99 9.52 -10.41
N GLY A 221 -0.93 8.78 -10.06
CA GLY A 221 -0.93 7.31 -9.98
C GLY A 221 -1.84 6.71 -8.90
N ARG A 222 -1.74 5.40 -8.68
CA ARG A 222 -2.57 4.67 -7.71
C ARG A 222 -2.35 5.18 -6.27
N SER A 223 -1.11 5.19 -5.83
CA SER A 223 -0.73 5.60 -4.47
C SER A 223 -1.29 6.98 -4.05
N PRO A 224 -1.05 8.08 -4.77
CA PRO A 224 -1.55 9.40 -4.38
C PRO A 224 -3.08 9.53 -4.48
N ARG A 225 -3.74 8.83 -5.42
CA ARG A 225 -5.21 8.74 -5.49
C ARG A 225 -5.79 8.07 -4.26
N PHE A 226 -5.22 6.93 -3.89
CA PHE A 226 -5.68 6.18 -2.72
C PHE A 226 -5.47 7.01 -1.45
N GLU A 227 -4.30 7.64 -1.31
CA GLU A 227 -4.00 8.54 -0.20
C GLU A 227 -5.02 9.67 -0.11
N LEU A 228 -5.29 10.38 -1.22
CA LEU A 228 -6.28 11.47 -1.24
C LEU A 228 -7.64 11.01 -0.71
N LEU A 229 -8.14 9.86 -1.17
CA LEU A 229 -9.44 9.34 -0.74
C LEU A 229 -9.45 8.92 0.73
N VAL A 230 -8.33 8.40 1.24
CA VAL A 230 -8.18 8.14 2.68
C VAL A 230 -8.19 9.46 3.46
N LEU A 231 -7.47 10.48 2.99
CA LEU A 231 -7.41 11.79 3.64
C LEU A 231 -8.79 12.45 3.70
N VAL A 232 -9.48 12.60 2.56
CA VAL A 232 -10.80 13.27 2.54
C VAL A 232 -11.87 12.48 3.30
N SER A 233 -11.70 11.15 3.44
CA SER A 233 -12.54 10.31 4.30
C SER A 233 -12.26 10.56 5.78
N ARG A 234 -11.01 10.38 6.21
CA ARG A 234 -10.63 10.40 7.63
C ARG A 234 -10.67 11.79 8.24
N LEU A 235 -10.50 12.83 7.42
CA LEU A 235 -10.63 14.23 7.83
C LEU A 235 -12.08 14.74 7.77
N GLY A 236 -13.05 13.89 7.43
CA GLY A 236 -14.48 14.21 7.50
C GLY A 236 -15.01 15.06 6.34
N LEU A 237 -14.29 15.15 5.21
CA LEU A 237 -14.77 15.90 4.06
C LEU A 237 -15.83 15.10 3.29
N VAL A 238 -15.63 13.80 3.06
CA VAL A 238 -16.61 12.97 2.33
C VAL A 238 -16.69 11.59 2.93
N GLU A 239 -17.91 11.07 3.08
CA GLU A 239 -18.11 9.69 3.48
C GLU A 239 -17.67 8.73 2.35
N LEU A 240 -16.49 8.13 2.52
CA LEU A 240 -15.91 7.14 1.63
C LEU A 240 -15.40 5.97 2.46
N GLU A 241 -15.62 4.75 1.97
CA GLU A 241 -15.09 3.55 2.62
C GLU A 241 -14.11 2.83 1.69
N PRO A 242 -12.79 3.00 1.91
CA PRO A 242 -11.78 2.19 1.22
C PRO A 242 -11.99 0.73 1.59
N TRP A 243 -12.31 -0.10 0.60
CA TRP A 243 -12.58 -1.53 0.79
C TRP A 243 -11.70 -2.43 -0.08
N THR A 244 -10.98 -1.83 -1.03
CA THR A 244 -10.04 -2.49 -1.95
C THR A 244 -8.86 -1.57 -2.25
N LEU A 245 -7.70 -2.16 -2.51
CA LEU A 245 -6.46 -1.43 -2.84
C LEU A 245 -6.25 -1.30 -4.36
N MET A 246 -7.33 -1.34 -5.15
CA MET A 246 -7.32 -1.03 -6.60
C MET A 246 -6.12 -1.63 -7.38
N TYR A 247 -5.80 -2.90 -7.13
CA TYR A 247 -4.57 -3.54 -7.62
C TYR A 247 -4.47 -3.63 -9.16
N GLY A 248 -5.58 -3.42 -9.88
CA GLY A 248 -5.66 -3.53 -11.33
C GLY A 248 -5.14 -2.33 -12.12
N THR A 249 -4.81 -1.20 -11.48
CA THR A 249 -4.52 0.05 -12.21
C THR A 249 -3.07 0.24 -12.63
N ASP A 250 -2.11 -0.26 -11.84
CA ASP A 250 -0.68 -0.16 -12.14
C ASP A 250 0.05 -1.37 -11.55
N ALA A 251 0.49 -2.29 -12.41
CA ALA A 251 1.14 -3.52 -11.98
C ALA A 251 2.54 -3.32 -11.35
N THR A 252 3.14 -2.14 -11.54
CA THR A 252 4.46 -1.74 -11.04
C THR A 252 4.41 -0.83 -9.82
N ASP A 253 3.22 -0.42 -9.39
CA ASP A 253 3.06 0.35 -8.15
C ASP A 253 3.68 -0.44 -6.97
N PRO A 254 4.49 0.21 -6.10
CA PRO A 254 5.19 -0.48 -5.01
C PRO A 254 4.26 -1.26 -4.07
N VAL A 255 3.04 -0.78 -3.82
CA VAL A 255 2.05 -1.47 -2.98
C VAL A 255 1.56 -2.73 -3.67
N VAL A 256 1.32 -2.67 -4.98
CA VAL A 256 0.93 -3.84 -5.79
C VAL A 256 2.06 -4.89 -5.79
N VAL A 257 3.31 -4.47 -5.92
CA VAL A 257 4.48 -5.38 -5.84
C VAL A 257 4.58 -6.02 -4.46
N ALA A 258 4.44 -5.24 -3.38
CA ALA A 258 4.45 -5.75 -2.01
C ALA A 258 3.29 -6.72 -1.76
N ALA A 259 2.09 -6.41 -2.24
CA ALA A 259 0.92 -7.27 -2.14
C ALA A 259 1.16 -8.63 -2.82
N LYS A 260 1.74 -8.63 -4.04
CA LYS A 260 2.10 -9.88 -4.75
C LYS A 260 3.07 -10.74 -3.94
N ARG A 261 4.01 -10.10 -3.22
CA ARG A 261 4.97 -10.79 -2.35
C ARG A 261 4.33 -11.33 -1.08
N VAL A 262 3.50 -10.55 -0.39
CA VAL A 262 2.81 -10.94 0.85
C VAL A 262 1.81 -12.06 0.56
N PHE A 263 0.99 -11.87 -0.47
CA PHE A 263 -0.09 -12.79 -0.79
C PHE A 263 0.34 -13.91 -1.74
N GLY A 264 1.54 -13.89 -2.33
CA GLY A 264 2.02 -14.98 -3.20
C GLY A 264 1.17 -15.21 -4.45
N ILE A 265 0.50 -14.17 -4.96
CA ILE A 265 -0.36 -14.23 -6.15
C ILE A 265 -0.27 -12.93 -6.95
N GLY A 266 -0.52 -13.01 -8.27
CA GLY A 266 -0.26 -11.91 -9.21
C GLY A 266 -1.50 -11.19 -9.74
N ASP A 267 -2.67 -11.82 -9.69
CA ASP A 267 -3.90 -11.29 -10.29
C ASP A 267 -4.66 -10.39 -9.32
N ALA A 268 -5.24 -9.31 -9.85
CA ALA A 268 -5.87 -8.27 -9.04
C ALA A 268 -7.07 -8.78 -8.23
N ILE A 269 -7.88 -9.70 -8.80
CA ILE A 269 -9.08 -10.23 -8.13
C ILE A 269 -8.68 -11.02 -6.87
N ASN A 270 -7.71 -11.93 -6.97
CA ASN A 270 -7.25 -12.68 -5.81
C ASN A 270 -6.45 -11.81 -4.83
N LEU A 271 -5.72 -10.80 -5.31
CA LEU A 271 -5.09 -9.83 -4.42
C LEU A 271 -6.13 -9.08 -3.59
N SER A 272 -7.19 -8.55 -4.21
CA SER A 272 -8.29 -7.88 -3.52
C SER A 272 -8.93 -8.83 -2.50
N ARG A 273 -9.31 -10.04 -2.90
CA ARG A 273 -9.91 -11.01 -1.98
C ARG A 273 -9.02 -11.31 -0.76
N ARG A 274 -7.74 -11.64 -0.96
CA ARG A 274 -6.82 -11.95 0.15
C ARG A 274 -6.53 -10.75 1.03
N SER A 275 -6.47 -9.56 0.46
CA SER A 275 -6.31 -8.33 1.22
C SER A 275 -7.50 -8.07 2.14
N SER A 276 -8.73 -8.28 1.64
CA SER A 276 -9.95 -8.14 2.43
C SER A 276 -10.05 -9.22 3.52
N GLU A 277 -9.67 -10.47 3.22
CA GLU A 277 -9.61 -11.55 4.21
C GLU A 277 -8.61 -11.22 5.33
N LEU A 278 -7.41 -10.76 4.99
CA LEU A 278 -6.43 -10.32 6.01
C LEU A 278 -6.97 -9.17 6.86
N CYS A 279 -7.58 -8.16 6.24
CA CYS A 279 -8.14 -7.01 6.95
C CYS A 279 -9.25 -7.43 7.93
N ALA A 280 -10.15 -8.30 7.47
CA ALA A 280 -11.26 -8.82 8.28
C ALA A 280 -10.75 -9.64 9.47
N GLU A 281 -9.87 -10.61 9.23
CA GLU A 281 -9.34 -11.49 10.29
C GLU A 281 -8.48 -10.73 11.30
N ALA A 282 -7.71 -9.73 10.84
CA ALA A 282 -6.88 -8.90 11.72
C ALA A 282 -7.65 -7.77 12.42
N GLY A 283 -8.89 -7.49 12.00
CA GLY A 283 -9.66 -6.35 12.48
C GLY A 283 -8.93 -5.03 12.22
N VAL A 284 -8.48 -4.81 10.98
CA VAL A 284 -7.81 -3.59 10.55
C VAL A 284 -8.51 -3.00 9.31
N PRO A 285 -8.62 -1.66 9.18
CA PRO A 285 -9.23 -1.04 8.03
C PRO A 285 -8.36 -1.19 6.77
N ALA A 286 -8.98 -1.38 5.60
CA ALA A 286 -8.23 -1.47 4.34
C ALA A 286 -7.48 -0.17 4.00
N ALA A 287 -7.91 0.97 4.55
CA ALA A 287 -7.19 2.24 4.48
C ALA A 287 -5.76 2.15 5.05
N ALA A 288 -5.54 1.37 6.11
CA ALA A 288 -4.22 1.19 6.72
C ALA A 288 -3.33 0.23 5.91
N LEU A 289 -3.92 -0.76 5.22
CA LEU A 289 -3.17 -1.79 4.52
C LEU A 289 -2.28 -1.21 3.41
N ASP A 290 -2.68 -0.10 2.77
CA ASP A 290 -1.89 0.50 1.70
C ASP A 290 -0.52 1.01 2.17
N LEU A 291 -0.49 1.81 3.24
CA LEU A 291 0.77 2.31 3.81
C LEU A 291 1.58 1.16 4.43
N ALA A 292 0.91 0.20 5.09
CA ALA A 292 1.58 -0.96 5.64
C ALA A 292 2.31 -1.79 4.56
N LEU A 293 1.65 -2.06 3.43
CA LEU A 293 2.28 -2.74 2.29
C LEU A 293 3.37 -1.90 1.64
N ARG A 294 3.20 -0.58 1.57
CA ARG A 294 4.23 0.33 1.04
C ARG A 294 5.51 0.26 1.85
N ASN A 295 5.42 0.30 3.18
CA ASN A 295 6.55 0.20 4.10
C ASN A 295 7.12 -1.23 4.12
N PHE A 296 6.27 -2.25 4.17
CA PHE A 296 6.72 -3.64 4.07
C PHE A 296 7.49 -3.89 2.77
N GLY A 297 7.11 -3.27 1.65
CA GLY A 297 7.82 -3.40 0.38
C GLY A 297 9.25 -2.82 0.40
N GLN A 298 9.59 -1.96 1.35
CA GLN A 298 10.92 -1.35 1.45
C GLN A 298 11.97 -2.35 2.00
N PRO A 299 13.27 -2.10 1.71
CA PRO A 299 14.35 -2.79 2.41
C PRO A 299 14.22 -2.61 3.93
N ALA A 300 14.50 -3.64 4.72
CA ALA A 300 14.41 -3.57 6.18
C ALA A 300 15.33 -2.52 6.83
N THR A 301 16.36 -2.07 6.10
CA THR A 301 17.27 -1.00 6.54
C THR A 301 16.78 0.40 6.18
N ALA A 302 15.74 0.53 5.36
CA ALA A 302 15.18 1.82 5.02
C ALA A 302 14.35 2.35 6.19
N PRO A 303 14.37 3.66 6.47
CA PRO A 303 13.46 4.24 7.44
C PRO A 303 12.01 4.05 6.98
N ARG A 304 11.13 3.79 7.94
CA ARG A 304 9.68 3.70 7.74
C ARG A 304 9.15 5.01 7.17
N LEU A 305 8.29 4.94 6.14
CA LEU A 305 7.55 6.12 5.70
C LEU A 305 6.48 6.45 6.73
N ARG A 306 6.56 7.66 7.27
CA ARG A 306 5.62 8.17 8.28
C ARG A 306 4.44 8.90 7.65
N ALA A 307 4.60 9.46 6.45
CA ALA A 307 3.58 10.30 5.81
C ALA A 307 3.03 11.35 6.80
N ALA A 308 3.94 12.08 7.44
CA ALA A 308 3.73 13.09 8.46
C ALA A 308 3.00 12.65 9.76
N ALA A 309 2.83 11.34 9.99
CA ALA A 309 2.27 10.84 11.24
C ALA A 309 3.19 11.10 12.43
N THR A 310 2.63 11.55 13.56
CA THR A 310 3.39 11.82 14.79
C THR A 310 3.30 10.66 15.79
N VAL A 311 2.32 9.77 15.61
CA VAL A 311 2.15 8.54 16.40
C VAL A 311 3.22 7.47 16.13
N GLY A 312 3.33 6.54 17.08
CA GLY A 312 4.14 5.33 16.98
C GLY A 312 3.35 4.13 16.44
N VAL A 313 3.90 2.94 16.64
CA VAL A 313 3.19 1.68 16.36
C VAL A 313 2.17 1.45 17.47
N ASP A 314 0.91 1.15 17.11
CA ASP A 314 -0.05 0.64 18.08
C ASP A 314 0.31 -0.81 18.45
N ASP A 315 0.71 -1.02 19.70
CA ASP A 315 1.16 -2.31 20.20
C ASP A 315 0.03 -3.34 20.33
N GLU A 316 -1.20 -2.90 20.61
CA GLU A 316 -2.36 -3.81 20.70
C GLU A 316 -2.74 -4.32 19.31
N VAL A 317 -2.81 -3.41 18.33
CA VAL A 317 -3.04 -3.77 16.92
C VAL A 317 -1.91 -4.66 16.42
N ARG A 318 -0.65 -4.30 16.66
CA ARG A 318 0.52 -5.11 16.29
C ARG A 318 0.44 -6.51 16.88
N ALA A 319 0.14 -6.64 18.18
CA ALA A 319 0.03 -7.94 18.84
C ALA A 319 -1.14 -8.77 18.32
N ARG A 320 -2.29 -8.15 18.04
CA ARG A 320 -3.45 -8.81 17.42
C ARG A 320 -3.11 -9.33 16.02
N VAL A 321 -2.52 -8.49 15.18
CA VAL A 321 -2.10 -8.89 13.82
C VAL A 321 -1.04 -10.00 13.89
N ALA A 322 -0.04 -9.89 14.77
CA ALA A 322 0.98 -10.92 14.95
C ALA A 322 0.39 -12.28 15.32
N ARG A 323 -0.65 -12.32 16.18
CA ARG A 323 -1.38 -13.57 16.49
C ARG A 323 -2.08 -14.14 15.26
N VAL A 324 -2.80 -13.31 14.51
CA VAL A 324 -3.48 -13.73 13.26
C VAL A 324 -2.49 -14.27 12.22
N LEU A 325 -1.29 -13.67 12.16
CA LEU A 325 -0.23 -14.13 11.29
C LEU A 325 0.52 -15.35 11.82
N GLY A 326 0.35 -15.73 13.10
CA GLY A 326 1.15 -16.80 13.71
C GLY A 326 2.62 -16.40 13.93
N ALA A 327 2.86 -15.11 14.13
CA ALA A 327 4.16 -14.49 14.40
C ALA A 327 4.28 -13.97 15.84
N ALA A 328 3.26 -14.16 16.68
CA ALA A 328 3.36 -13.89 18.11
C ALA A 328 4.40 -14.82 18.74
N PRO A 329 5.21 -14.34 19.70
CA PRO A 329 6.02 -15.25 20.51
C PRO A 329 5.09 -16.29 21.16
N ALA A 330 5.54 -17.54 21.28
CA ALA A 330 4.81 -18.55 22.02
C ALA A 330 4.49 -17.98 23.42
N PRO A 331 3.29 -18.20 23.97
CA PRO A 331 3.03 -17.84 25.36
C PRO A 331 4.11 -18.50 26.21
N GLU A 332 4.78 -17.73 27.07
CA GLU A 332 5.66 -18.30 28.08
C GLU A 332 4.84 -19.34 28.84
N GLU A 333 5.26 -20.61 28.79
CA GLU A 333 4.67 -21.63 29.65
C GLU A 333 4.79 -21.10 31.09
N PRO A 334 3.71 -21.15 31.89
CA PRO A 334 3.82 -20.77 33.29
C PRO A 334 4.94 -21.59 33.89
N SER A 335 5.97 -20.89 34.39
CA SER A 335 7.08 -21.49 35.10
C SER A 335 6.53 -22.25 36.29
N ASP A 336 6.28 -23.55 36.13
CA ASP A 336 6.11 -24.49 37.22
C ASP A 336 7.44 -24.57 37.97
N ALA A 337 7.66 -23.61 38.86
CA ALA A 337 8.76 -23.59 39.79
C ALA A 337 8.34 -22.86 41.07
N ALA A 338 7.76 -23.62 42.00
CA ALA A 338 8.29 -23.75 43.35
C ALA A 338 7.56 -24.89 44.07
N SER A 339 8.19 -26.07 44.03
CA SER A 339 8.03 -27.13 45.04
C SER A 339 8.54 -26.68 46.40
#